data_AF-A0A7S3BW94-F1
#
_entry.id   AF-A0A7S3BW94-F1
#
_cell.length_a   1.000
_cell.length_b   1.000
_cell.length_c   1.000
_cell.angle_alpha   90.00
_cell.angle_beta   90.00
_cell.angle_gamma   90.00
#
_symmetry.space_group_name_H-M   'P 1'
#
loop_
_entity.id
_entity.type
_entity.pdbx_description
1 polymer ?
#
loop_
_entity_poly.entity_id
_entity_poly.type
_entity_poly.pdbx_seq_one_letter_code
_entity_poly.pdbx_strand_id
1 'polypeptide(L)'
;MADSGEFKFVDFAKVDVDANQEASMKCGIRSMPTFQMFRYGAKVCEFSGADEGRLRTLLTQHGGPPTAIAPGTRAVICGLKSKPELNGQAGKVGAFDAAKSRYVVEVASETLALKRDNLVQLCAATALATAGSALPAGLAAGAPLEVTGFDLETGEYTVRPVGGGEPVQLPVGCVRLADEMSGFIMGLQGTPEHNGKSGFILSYDETAERYVVALDAMHQLRLKRANFRA
;
A
#
# COMPACT_ATOMS: atom_id res chain seq x y z
N MET A 1 -21.65 -7.76 18.30
CA MET A 1 -21.01 -8.26 17.06
C MET A 1 -20.67 -7.00 16.30
N ALA A 2 -19.39 -6.67 16.13
CA ALA A 2 -19.01 -5.56 15.28
C ALA A 2 -19.65 -5.80 13.90
N ASP A 3 -20.48 -4.87 13.45
CA ASP A 3 -21.27 -5.07 12.24
C ASP A 3 -20.32 -5.16 11.05
N SER A 4 -20.45 -6.23 10.25
CA SER A 4 -19.56 -6.53 9.12
C SER A 4 -19.49 -5.39 8.08
N GLY A 5 -20.48 -4.50 8.06
CA GLY A 5 -20.50 -3.32 7.21
C GLY A 5 -19.53 -2.21 7.65
N GLU A 6 -19.11 -2.16 8.91
CA GLU A 6 -18.23 -1.11 9.44
C GLU A 6 -16.76 -1.37 9.08
N PHE A 7 -16.31 -2.62 9.17
CA PHE A 7 -14.92 -3.01 8.90
C PHE A 7 -14.79 -3.81 7.61
N LYS A 8 -14.94 -3.12 6.47
CA LYS A 8 -14.96 -3.72 5.12
C LYS A 8 -13.67 -4.46 4.72
N PHE A 9 -12.56 -4.23 5.43
CA PHE A 9 -11.26 -4.85 5.17
C PHE A 9 -10.96 -5.99 6.15
N VAL A 10 -11.94 -6.42 6.95
CA VAL A 10 -11.78 -7.48 7.94
C VAL A 10 -12.76 -8.62 7.65
N ASP A 11 -12.20 -9.78 7.37
CA ASP A 11 -12.94 -11.03 7.36
C ASP A 11 -13.06 -11.59 8.79
N PHE A 12 -14.28 -11.77 9.26
CA PHE A 12 -14.54 -12.37 10.57
C PHE A 12 -14.74 -13.88 10.44
N ALA A 13 -13.87 -14.65 11.08
CA ALA A 13 -13.96 -16.11 11.13
C ALA A 13 -14.27 -16.58 12.56
N LYS A 14 -15.23 -17.50 12.69
CA LYS A 14 -15.46 -18.26 13.93
C LYS A 14 -14.88 -19.66 13.74
N VAL A 15 -13.99 -20.07 14.64
CA VAL A 15 -13.42 -21.41 14.65
C VAL A 15 -13.91 -22.15 15.88
N ASP A 16 -14.50 -23.32 15.67
CA ASP A 16 -14.81 -24.25 16.75
C ASP A 16 -13.53 -25.02 17.12
N VAL A 17 -13.05 -24.76 18.33
CA VAL A 17 -11.79 -25.31 18.87
C VAL A 17 -11.92 -26.77 19.32
N ASP A 18 -13.13 -27.22 19.64
CA ASP A 18 -13.40 -28.61 20.02
C ASP A 18 -13.42 -29.49 18.77
N ALA A 19 -13.97 -28.97 17.67
CA ALA A 19 -13.96 -29.62 16.36
C ALA A 19 -12.60 -29.51 15.64
N ASN A 20 -11.77 -28.50 15.96
CA ASN A 20 -10.48 -28.26 15.32
C ASN A 20 -9.35 -28.06 16.34
N GLN A 21 -9.02 -29.15 17.04
CA GLN A 21 -8.00 -29.15 18.09
C GLN A 21 -6.59 -28.85 17.56
N GLU A 22 -6.29 -29.22 16.32
CA GLU A 22 -4.99 -28.91 15.71
C GLU A 22 -4.79 -27.40 15.58
N ALA A 23 -5.81 -26.68 15.10
CA ALA A 23 -5.76 -25.22 15.01
C ALA A 23 -5.68 -24.57 16.39
N SER A 24 -6.43 -25.07 17.38
CA SER A 24 -6.41 -24.51 18.74
C SER A 24 -5.03 -24.66 19.41
N MET A 25 -4.36 -25.81 19.22
CA MET A 25 -3.00 -26.04 19.70
C MET A 25 -1.98 -25.14 18.98
N LYS A 26 -2.03 -25.07 17.64
CA LYS A 26 -1.12 -24.22 16.85
C LYS A 26 -1.26 -22.74 17.19
N CYS A 27 -2.49 -22.29 17.43
CA CYS A 27 -2.79 -20.90 17.80
C CYS A 27 -2.61 -20.62 19.30
N GLY A 28 -2.38 -21.65 20.13
CA GLY A 28 -2.15 -21.50 21.57
C GLY A 28 -3.40 -21.08 22.36
N ILE A 29 -4.59 -21.51 21.95
CA ILE A 29 -5.85 -21.13 22.60
C ILE A 29 -5.98 -21.84 23.95
N ARG A 30 -6.19 -21.06 25.04
CA ARG A 30 -6.30 -21.58 26.42
C ARG A 30 -7.60 -21.24 27.12
N SER A 31 -8.34 -20.27 26.61
CA SER A 31 -9.57 -19.75 27.21
C SER A 31 -10.50 -19.23 26.14
N MET A 32 -11.80 -19.26 26.40
CA MET A 32 -12.81 -18.89 25.43
C MET A 32 -13.66 -17.75 26.01
N PRO A 33 -14.06 -16.75 25.20
CA PRO A 33 -13.63 -16.52 23.82
C PRO A 33 -12.18 -15.99 23.75
N THR A 34 -11.46 -16.34 22.68
CA THR A 34 -10.17 -15.72 22.32
C THR A 34 -10.26 -15.19 20.91
N PHE A 35 -9.82 -13.95 20.72
CA PHE A 35 -9.76 -13.27 19.43
C PHE A 35 -8.30 -13.14 19.02
N GLN A 36 -7.99 -13.59 17.82
CA GLN A 36 -6.68 -13.42 17.20
C GLN A 36 -6.86 -12.74 15.85
N MET A 37 -6.06 -11.72 15.59
CA MET A 37 -6.07 -11.01 14.31
C MET A 37 -4.83 -11.38 13.52
N PHE A 38 -5.04 -11.73 12.26
CA PHE A 38 -3.97 -12.13 11.34
C PHE A 38 -3.95 -11.20 10.13
N ARG A 39 -2.75 -10.91 9.62
CA ARG A 39 -2.55 -10.16 8.38
C ARG A 39 -1.35 -10.72 7.64
N TYR A 40 -1.53 -11.02 6.36
CA TYR A 40 -0.53 -11.72 5.52
C TYR A 40 0.00 -13.01 6.18
N GLY A 41 -0.87 -13.76 6.86
CA GLY A 41 -0.52 -15.00 7.56
C GLY A 41 0.21 -14.83 8.90
N ALA A 42 0.54 -13.60 9.31
CA ALA A 42 1.17 -13.32 10.59
C ALA A 42 0.15 -12.84 11.63
N LYS A 43 0.26 -13.32 12.88
CA LYS A 43 -0.56 -12.84 14.00
C LYS A 43 -0.14 -11.42 14.38
N VAL A 44 -1.06 -10.46 14.28
CA VAL A 44 -0.83 -9.04 14.58
C VAL A 44 -1.08 -8.77 16.06
N CYS A 45 -2.18 -9.29 16.60
CA CYS A 45 -2.55 -9.13 18.01
C CYS A 45 -3.50 -10.24 18.47
N GLU A 46 -3.63 -10.40 19.78
CA GLU A 46 -4.59 -11.30 20.40
C GLU A 46 -5.11 -10.78 21.73
N PHE A 47 -6.30 -11.23 22.12
CA PHE A 47 -6.79 -11.10 23.49
C PHE A 47 -7.84 -12.17 23.79
N SER A 48 -8.05 -12.44 25.09
CA SER A 48 -9.06 -13.38 25.59
C SER A 48 -10.07 -12.65 26.48
N GLY A 49 -11.31 -13.12 26.48
CA GLY A 49 -12.43 -12.57 27.24
C GLY A 49 -13.47 -11.89 26.35
N ALA A 50 -14.72 -11.85 26.85
CA ALA A 50 -15.83 -11.21 26.18
C ALA A 50 -15.80 -9.68 26.40
N ASP A 51 -14.98 -8.99 25.62
CA ASP A 51 -14.81 -7.53 25.66
C ASP A 51 -15.00 -6.92 24.26
N GLU A 52 -16.19 -6.39 24.01
CA GLU A 52 -16.52 -5.74 22.73
C GLU A 52 -15.79 -4.41 22.53
N GLY A 53 -15.52 -3.67 23.63
CA GLY A 53 -14.80 -2.41 23.56
C GLY A 53 -13.37 -2.62 23.07
N ARG A 54 -12.66 -3.58 23.68
CA ARG A 54 -11.31 -3.97 23.27
C ARG A 54 -11.26 -4.52 21.85
N LEU A 55 -12.25 -5.33 21.46
CA LEU A 55 -12.37 -5.81 20.09
C LEU A 55 -12.47 -4.63 19.11
N ARG A 56 -13.35 -3.66 19.40
CA ARG A 56 -13.55 -2.48 18.55
C ARG A 56 -12.29 -1.64 18.44
N THR A 57 -11.56 -1.43 19.54
CA THR A 57 -10.27 -0.72 19.51
C THR A 57 -9.26 -1.42 18.61
N LEU A 58 -9.13 -2.75 18.69
CA LEU A 58 -8.23 -3.51 17.83
C LEU A 58 -8.64 -3.45 16.35
N LEU A 59 -9.93 -3.52 16.07
CA LEU A 59 -10.45 -3.37 14.71
C LEU A 59 -10.22 -1.95 14.15
N THR A 60 -10.39 -0.91 14.96
CA THR A 60 -10.03 0.46 14.55
C THR A 60 -8.54 0.59 14.28
N GLN A 61 -7.69 -0.03 15.11
CA GLN A 61 -6.24 0.07 14.99
C GLN A 61 -5.66 -0.74 13.83
N HIS A 62 -6.24 -1.90 13.52
CA HIS A 62 -5.65 -2.88 12.59
C HIS A 62 -6.57 -3.32 11.45
N GLY A 63 -7.87 -3.10 11.57
CA GLY A 63 -8.91 -3.51 10.61
C GLY A 63 -9.10 -2.55 9.44
N GLY A 64 -8.15 -1.65 9.22
CA GLY A 64 -8.08 -0.82 8.03
C GLY A 64 -7.51 -1.58 6.83
N PRO A 65 -7.59 -0.98 5.64
CA PRO A 65 -7.06 -1.58 4.43
C PRO A 65 -5.55 -1.80 4.51
N PRO A 66 -5.00 -2.58 3.57
CA PRO A 66 -3.60 -2.88 3.57
C PRO A 66 -2.72 -1.68 3.16
N THR A 67 -2.48 -0.74 4.08
CA THR A 67 -1.68 0.47 3.79
C THR A 67 -0.18 0.21 3.69
N ALA A 68 0.32 -0.87 4.30
CA ALA A 68 1.71 -1.30 4.15
C ALA A 68 1.91 -2.09 2.85
N ILE A 69 3.10 -1.97 2.25
CA ILE A 69 3.47 -2.85 1.12
C ILE A 69 3.45 -4.31 1.59
N ALA A 70 2.72 -5.16 0.87
CA ALA A 70 2.66 -6.57 1.16
C ALA A 70 4.02 -7.25 0.91
N PRO A 71 4.45 -8.20 1.76
CA PRO A 71 5.57 -9.07 1.43
C PRO A 71 5.32 -9.80 0.11
N GLY A 72 6.35 -9.90 -0.72
CA GLY A 72 6.28 -10.44 -2.08
C GLY A 72 6.08 -9.40 -3.17
N THR A 73 5.65 -8.18 -2.84
CA THR A 73 5.47 -7.11 -3.83
C THR A 73 6.80 -6.74 -4.47
N ARG A 74 6.80 -6.53 -5.79
CA ARG A 74 7.96 -6.00 -6.50
C ARG A 74 7.99 -4.48 -6.37
N ALA A 75 9.16 -3.93 -6.05
CA ALA A 75 9.36 -2.49 -5.99
C ALA A 75 10.71 -2.11 -6.61
N VAL A 76 10.77 -0.94 -7.23
CA VAL A 76 12.02 -0.33 -7.65
C VAL A 76 12.57 0.54 -6.53
N ILE A 77 13.87 0.43 -6.32
CA ILE A 77 14.60 1.23 -5.36
C ILE A 77 14.88 2.61 -5.96
N CYS A 78 14.59 3.66 -5.21
CA CYS A 78 14.88 5.03 -5.62
C CYS A 78 15.41 5.89 -4.45
N GLY A 79 16.20 6.91 -4.78
CA GLY A 79 16.58 7.94 -3.80
C GLY A 79 17.54 7.50 -2.70
N LEU A 80 18.25 6.38 -2.86
CA LEU A 80 19.32 6.02 -1.95
C LEU A 80 20.51 6.96 -2.16
N LYS A 81 20.86 7.68 -1.10
CA LYS A 81 22.06 8.53 -1.06
C LYS A 81 23.32 7.75 -0.71
N SER A 82 23.19 6.71 0.13
CA SER A 82 24.33 5.92 0.60
C SER A 82 24.78 4.83 -0.36
N LYS A 83 23.88 4.39 -1.26
CA LYS A 83 24.11 3.37 -2.27
C LYS A 83 23.39 3.75 -3.58
N PRO A 84 23.78 4.85 -4.24
CA PRO A 84 23.11 5.33 -5.44
C PRO A 84 23.11 4.31 -6.59
N GLU A 85 24.08 3.39 -6.62
CA GLU A 85 24.22 2.30 -7.60
C GLU A 85 23.05 1.30 -7.59
N LEU A 86 22.26 1.27 -6.52
CA LEU A 86 21.08 0.44 -6.40
C LEU A 86 19.79 1.13 -6.87
N ASN A 87 19.83 2.45 -7.11
CA ASN A 87 18.67 3.17 -7.62
C ASN A 87 18.33 2.68 -9.05
N GLY A 88 17.05 2.50 -9.32
CA GLY A 88 16.54 1.93 -10.58
C GLY A 88 16.50 0.40 -10.59
N GLN A 89 17.08 -0.28 -9.61
CA GLN A 89 17.00 -1.74 -9.53
C GLN A 89 15.67 -2.19 -8.92
N ALA A 90 15.08 -3.24 -9.50
CA ALA A 90 13.89 -3.88 -8.97
C ALA A 90 14.26 -4.94 -7.93
N GLY A 91 13.59 -4.90 -6.78
CA GLY A 91 13.69 -5.89 -5.71
C GLY A 91 12.33 -6.47 -5.31
N LYS A 92 12.38 -7.51 -4.49
CA LYS A 92 11.22 -8.11 -3.84
C LYS A 92 11.14 -7.60 -2.40
N VAL A 93 10.01 -7.01 -2.05
CA VAL A 93 9.74 -6.53 -0.69
C VAL A 93 9.45 -7.75 0.20
N GLY A 94 10.09 -7.80 1.36
CA GLY A 94 9.90 -8.78 2.41
C GLY A 94 9.08 -8.21 3.57
N ALA A 95 9.41 -8.62 4.80
CA ALA A 95 8.72 -8.15 5.99
C ALA A 95 9.01 -6.67 6.30
N PHE A 96 8.03 -6.02 6.94
CA PHE A 96 8.19 -4.68 7.50
C PHE A 96 8.69 -4.75 8.94
N ASP A 97 9.83 -4.11 9.21
CA ASP A 97 10.35 -3.89 10.56
C ASP A 97 9.69 -2.64 11.14
N ALA A 98 8.70 -2.84 12.02
CA ALA A 98 7.96 -1.77 12.66
C ALA A 98 8.84 -0.90 13.59
N ALA A 99 9.87 -1.48 14.22
CA ALA A 99 10.75 -0.75 15.14
C ALA A 99 11.66 0.23 14.38
N LYS A 100 12.14 -0.18 13.21
CA LYS A 100 13.00 0.67 12.35
C LYS A 100 12.22 1.46 11.29
N SER A 101 10.93 1.19 11.14
CA SER A 101 10.07 1.73 10.08
C SER A 101 10.68 1.52 8.69
N ARG A 102 11.11 0.29 8.42
CA ARG A 102 11.82 -0.10 7.19
C ARG A 102 11.30 -1.43 6.65
N TYR A 103 11.26 -1.54 5.34
CA TYR A 103 11.02 -2.79 4.63
C TYR A 103 12.33 -3.52 4.40
N VAL A 104 12.33 -4.82 4.65
CA VAL A 104 13.39 -5.70 4.14
C VAL A 104 13.16 -5.86 2.65
N VAL A 105 14.16 -5.59 1.82
CA VAL A 105 14.05 -5.70 0.36
C VAL A 105 15.20 -6.53 -0.16
N GLU A 106 14.87 -7.57 -0.90
CA GLU A 106 15.82 -8.43 -1.59
C GLU A 106 16.02 -7.90 -3.01
N VAL A 107 17.23 -7.48 -3.32
CA VAL A 107 17.61 -6.97 -4.64
C VAL A 107 18.90 -7.66 -5.08
N ALA A 108 18.88 -8.25 -6.27
CA ALA A 108 19.96 -9.11 -6.76
C ALA A 108 20.35 -10.20 -5.75
N SER A 109 21.53 -10.10 -5.12
CA SER A 109 22.00 -11.02 -4.07
C SER A 109 22.19 -10.34 -2.71
N GLU A 110 21.64 -9.14 -2.54
CA GLU A 110 21.69 -8.38 -1.29
C GLU A 110 20.31 -8.25 -0.65
N THR A 111 20.30 -8.15 0.68
CA THR A 111 19.11 -7.83 1.47
C THR A 111 19.33 -6.50 2.19
N LEU A 112 18.41 -5.56 2.01
CA LEU A 112 18.52 -4.19 2.52
C LEU A 112 17.32 -3.82 3.38
N ALA A 113 17.53 -2.97 4.38
CA ALA A 113 16.45 -2.37 5.16
C ALA A 113 16.20 -0.93 4.67
N LEU A 114 15.15 -0.75 3.86
CA LEU A 114 14.84 0.49 3.14
C LEU A 114 13.59 1.18 3.68
N LYS A 115 13.56 2.51 3.64
CA LYS A 115 12.36 3.28 4.02
C LYS A 115 11.30 3.18 2.93
N ARG A 116 10.04 3.45 3.28
CA ARG A 116 8.92 3.47 2.32
C ARG A 116 9.18 4.41 1.14
N ASP A 117 9.72 5.60 1.43
CA ASP A 117 10.04 6.64 0.43
C ASP A 117 11.10 6.22 -0.59
N ASN A 118 11.86 5.16 -0.31
CA ASN A 118 12.87 4.60 -1.20
C ASN A 118 12.33 3.49 -2.11
N LEU A 119 11.03 3.20 -2.05
CA LEU A 119 10.39 2.11 -2.77
C LEU A 119 9.24 2.65 -3.60
N VAL A 120 9.21 2.23 -4.86
CA VAL A 120 8.11 2.50 -5.80
C VAL A 120 7.56 1.14 -6.23
N GLN A 121 6.31 0.84 -5.89
CA GLN A 121 5.72 -0.44 -6.27
C GLN A 121 5.58 -0.54 -7.79
N LEU A 122 5.91 -1.70 -8.35
CA LEU A 122 5.56 -2.02 -9.72
C LEU A 122 4.07 -2.37 -9.73
N CYS A 123 3.26 -1.48 -10.31
CA CYS A 123 1.82 -1.59 -10.26
C CYS A 123 1.16 -1.15 -11.57
N ALA A 124 -0.08 -1.59 -11.74
CA ALA A 124 -0.91 -1.15 -12.84
C ALA A 124 -1.33 0.31 -12.64
N ALA A 125 -1.36 1.03 -13.75
CA ALA A 125 -1.80 2.40 -13.82
C ALA A 125 -2.52 2.66 -15.15
N THR A 126 -3.07 3.86 -15.29
CA THR A 126 -3.73 4.33 -16.51
C THR A 126 -3.17 5.69 -16.89
N ALA A 127 -2.86 5.88 -18.17
CA ALA A 127 -2.47 7.16 -18.71
C ALA A 127 -3.65 8.12 -18.68
N LEU A 128 -3.48 9.32 -18.16
CA LEU A 128 -4.50 10.36 -18.17
C LEU A 128 -3.88 11.69 -18.59
N ALA A 129 -4.57 12.43 -19.46
CA ALA A 129 -4.21 13.81 -19.71
C ALA A 129 -4.50 14.66 -18.47
N THR A 130 -3.76 15.76 -18.30
CA THR A 130 -4.07 16.78 -17.30
C THR A 130 -3.95 18.15 -17.94
N ALA A 131 -4.64 19.15 -17.39
CA ALA A 131 -4.71 20.50 -17.96
C ALA A 131 -3.32 21.17 -18.15
N GLY A 132 -2.29 20.71 -17.43
CA GLY A 132 -0.92 21.26 -17.48
C GLY A 132 0.14 20.35 -18.12
N SER A 133 -0.21 19.14 -18.56
CA SER A 133 0.76 18.21 -19.17
C SER A 133 0.07 17.29 -20.16
N ALA A 134 0.56 17.31 -21.41
CA ALA A 134 0.06 16.47 -22.48
C ALA A 134 0.70 15.08 -22.42
N LEU A 135 -0.06 14.07 -22.85
CA LEU A 135 0.52 12.75 -23.08
C LEU A 135 1.41 12.79 -24.33
N PRO A 136 2.54 12.07 -24.33
CA PRO A 136 3.41 11.97 -25.49
C PRO A 136 2.71 11.27 -26.67
N ALA A 137 3.18 11.57 -27.88
CA ALA A 137 2.63 11.00 -29.11
C ALA A 137 2.67 9.47 -29.08
N GLY A 138 1.54 8.83 -29.41
CA GLY A 138 1.40 7.36 -29.37
C GLY A 138 0.83 6.80 -28.07
N LEU A 139 0.69 7.62 -27.00
CA LEU A 139 0.03 7.20 -25.77
C LEU A 139 -1.35 7.87 -25.63
N ALA A 140 -2.40 7.08 -25.78
CA ALA A 140 -3.77 7.55 -25.62
C ALA A 140 -4.15 7.73 -24.15
N ALA A 141 -5.03 8.70 -23.87
CA ALA A 141 -5.67 8.79 -22.57
C ALA A 141 -6.54 7.55 -22.33
N GLY A 142 -6.50 6.99 -21.13
CA GLY A 142 -7.12 5.72 -20.77
C GLY A 142 -6.25 4.49 -21.06
N ALA A 143 -5.08 4.64 -21.69
CA ALA A 143 -4.21 3.50 -21.98
C ALA A 143 -3.69 2.84 -20.69
N PRO A 144 -3.73 1.49 -20.58
CA PRO A 144 -3.16 0.77 -19.45
C PRO A 144 -1.63 0.87 -19.44
N LEU A 145 -1.07 1.10 -18.26
CA LEU A 145 0.35 1.30 -18.00
C LEU A 145 0.82 0.37 -16.88
N GLU A 146 2.09 0.02 -16.89
CA GLU A 146 2.82 -0.53 -15.75
C GLU A 146 3.82 0.50 -15.24
N VAL A 147 3.73 0.86 -13.96
CA VAL A 147 4.76 1.64 -13.29
C VAL A 147 5.98 0.76 -13.08
N THR A 148 7.13 1.22 -13.56
CA THR A 148 8.40 0.48 -13.50
C THR A 148 9.50 1.24 -12.80
N GLY A 149 9.27 2.50 -12.42
CA GLY A 149 10.25 3.32 -11.72
C GLY A 149 9.69 4.71 -11.44
N PHE A 150 10.46 5.48 -10.69
CA PHE A 150 10.16 6.87 -10.38
C PHE A 150 11.44 7.67 -10.24
N ASP A 151 11.46 8.83 -10.87
CA ASP A 151 12.52 9.81 -10.74
C ASP A 151 12.15 10.84 -9.66
N LEU A 152 12.95 10.89 -8.60
CA LEU A 152 12.74 11.81 -7.48
C LEU A 152 13.11 13.25 -7.79
N GLU A 153 14.00 13.48 -8.77
CA GLU A 153 14.46 14.81 -9.16
C GLU A 153 13.42 15.48 -10.05
N THR A 154 12.94 14.78 -11.07
CA THR A 154 11.93 15.33 -12.00
C THR A 154 10.50 15.16 -11.48
N GLY A 155 10.27 14.21 -10.56
CA GLY A 155 8.93 13.89 -10.08
C GLY A 155 8.09 13.16 -11.12
N GLU A 156 8.72 12.28 -11.91
CA GLU A 156 8.10 11.57 -13.02
C GLU A 156 8.13 10.05 -12.78
N TYR A 157 7.06 9.37 -13.19
CA TYR A 157 7.04 7.91 -13.26
C TYR A 157 7.63 7.42 -14.57
N THR A 158 8.46 6.39 -14.46
CA THR A 158 8.83 5.56 -15.61
C THR A 158 7.76 4.51 -15.80
N VAL A 159 6.96 4.64 -16.85
CA VAL A 159 5.85 3.75 -17.15
C VAL A 159 6.08 2.99 -18.45
N ARG A 160 5.56 1.77 -18.55
CA ARG A 160 5.54 0.99 -19.79
C ARG A 160 4.09 0.76 -20.22
N PRO A 161 3.70 1.05 -21.48
CA PRO A 161 2.38 0.69 -21.99
C PRO A 161 2.14 -0.83 -21.97
N VAL A 162 0.98 -1.25 -21.48
CA VAL A 162 0.58 -2.67 -21.51
C VAL A 162 0.25 -3.03 -22.96
N GLY A 163 0.89 -4.08 -23.49
CA GLY A 163 0.78 -4.48 -24.90
C GLY A 163 2.04 -4.22 -25.72
N GLY A 164 3.08 -3.63 -25.12
CA GLY A 164 4.39 -3.42 -25.76
C GLY A 164 4.68 -1.94 -26.02
N GLY A 165 5.96 -1.60 -26.07
CA GLY A 165 6.44 -0.23 -26.19
C GLY A 165 7.67 0.02 -25.32
N GLU A 166 8.43 1.05 -25.68
CA GLU A 166 9.52 1.56 -24.86
C GLU A 166 8.98 2.22 -23.59
N PRO A 167 9.71 2.16 -22.46
CA PRO A 167 9.38 2.93 -21.27
C PRO A 167 9.34 4.44 -21.56
N VAL A 168 8.38 5.13 -20.95
CA VAL A 168 8.16 6.58 -21.11
C VAL A 168 8.12 7.22 -19.74
N GLN A 169 8.72 8.41 -19.61
CA GLN A 169 8.59 9.23 -18.40
C GLN A 169 7.30 10.05 -18.49
N LEU A 170 6.48 9.98 -17.44
CA LEU A 170 5.27 10.79 -17.32
C LEU A 170 5.24 11.51 -15.97
N PRO A 171 4.84 12.79 -15.94
CA PRO A 171 4.57 13.47 -14.68
C PRO A 171 3.56 12.69 -13.84
N VAL A 172 3.68 12.72 -12.51
CA VAL A 172 2.72 12.05 -11.59
C VAL A 172 1.27 12.45 -11.90
N GLY A 173 1.04 13.70 -12.32
CA GLY A 173 -0.28 14.17 -12.72
C GLY A 173 -0.88 13.42 -13.91
N CYS A 174 -0.07 12.82 -14.77
CA CYS A 174 -0.51 12.07 -15.96
C CYS A 174 -0.72 10.57 -15.71
N VAL A 175 -0.43 10.08 -14.50
CA VAL A 175 -0.49 8.66 -14.16
C VAL A 175 -1.56 8.46 -13.09
N ARG A 176 -2.58 7.65 -13.40
CA ARG A 176 -3.54 7.16 -12.41
C ARG A 176 -3.17 5.75 -11.99
N LEU A 177 -2.59 5.59 -10.80
CA LEU A 177 -2.46 4.30 -10.13
C LEU A 177 -3.83 3.62 -9.99
N ALA A 178 -3.85 2.29 -10.14
CA ALA A 178 -5.05 1.48 -9.96
C ALA A 178 -5.64 1.57 -8.55
N ASP A 179 -6.92 1.25 -8.43
CA ASP A 179 -7.58 1.07 -7.14
C ASP A 179 -6.95 -0.12 -6.39
N GLU A 180 -7.19 -0.16 -5.08
CA GLU A 180 -6.65 -1.18 -4.17
C GLU A 180 -5.11 -1.22 -4.08
N MET A 181 -4.47 -0.12 -4.48
CA MET A 181 -3.03 0.04 -4.35
C MET A 181 -2.67 0.76 -3.07
N SER A 182 -1.70 0.20 -2.34
CA SER A 182 -1.03 0.90 -1.27
C SER A 182 -0.03 1.92 -1.84
N GLY A 183 0.27 2.96 -1.09
CA GLY A 183 1.14 4.04 -1.50
C GLY A 183 1.56 4.89 -0.31
N PHE A 184 2.18 6.04 -0.58
CA PHE A 184 2.49 7.02 0.45
C PHE A 184 2.14 8.43 0.01
N ILE A 185 1.79 9.23 1.00
CA ILE A 185 1.28 10.59 0.81
C ILE A 185 2.45 11.55 0.88
N MET A 186 2.45 12.54 -0.01
CA MET A 186 3.42 13.62 0.07
C MET A 186 2.96 14.88 -0.66
N GLY A 187 3.72 15.96 -0.50
CA GLY A 187 3.44 17.22 -1.20
C GLY A 187 2.19 17.95 -0.71
N LEU A 188 1.54 17.49 0.37
CA LEU A 188 0.43 18.22 0.97
C LEU A 188 0.93 19.47 1.66
N GLN A 189 0.37 20.61 1.26
CA GLN A 189 0.63 21.91 1.88
C GLN A 189 -0.41 22.27 2.95
N GLY A 190 -1.68 21.87 2.74
CA GLY A 190 -2.77 22.19 3.67
C GLY A 190 -2.78 21.32 4.93
N THR A 191 -2.38 20.05 4.81
CA THR A 191 -2.31 19.09 5.91
C THR A 191 -0.99 18.30 5.85
N PRO A 192 0.16 19.00 6.05
CA PRO A 192 1.50 18.41 5.90
C PRO A 192 1.79 17.28 6.88
N GLU A 193 1.04 17.17 7.98
CA GLU A 193 1.10 16.10 8.99
C GLU A 193 0.74 14.71 8.45
N HIS A 194 0.18 14.63 7.24
CA HIS A 194 -0.05 13.35 6.56
C HIS A 194 1.06 12.96 5.58
N ASN A 195 2.01 13.86 5.28
CA ASN A 195 3.13 13.52 4.42
C ASN A 195 4.01 12.44 5.08
N GLY A 196 4.46 11.45 4.29
CA GLY A 196 5.20 10.28 4.74
C GLY A 196 4.34 9.16 5.31
N LYS A 197 3.03 9.39 5.53
CA LYS A 197 2.11 8.31 5.93
C LYS A 197 1.77 7.44 4.72
N SER A 198 1.63 6.14 4.97
CA SER A 198 1.11 5.21 3.98
C SER A 198 -0.41 5.32 3.86
N GLY A 199 -0.93 5.04 2.68
CA GLY A 199 -2.37 5.01 2.42
C GLY A 199 -2.73 3.94 1.41
N PHE A 200 -4.01 3.68 1.27
CA PHE A 200 -4.57 2.69 0.34
C PHE A 200 -5.65 3.35 -0.51
N ILE A 201 -5.53 3.25 -1.84
CA ILE A 201 -6.50 3.81 -2.77
C ILE A 201 -7.77 2.95 -2.72
N LEU A 202 -8.88 3.57 -2.34
CA LEU A 202 -10.21 2.94 -2.38
C LEU A 202 -10.86 3.10 -3.73
N SER A 203 -10.75 4.30 -4.30
CA SER A 203 -11.34 4.66 -5.57
C SER A 203 -10.74 5.96 -6.09
N TYR A 204 -11.05 6.26 -7.35
CA TYR A 204 -10.75 7.54 -7.98
C TYR A 204 -12.03 8.25 -8.43
N ASP A 205 -12.21 9.49 -7.98
CA ASP A 205 -13.29 10.37 -8.43
C ASP A 205 -12.84 11.10 -9.71
N GLU A 206 -13.39 10.70 -10.85
CA GLU A 206 -13.07 11.29 -12.16
C GLU A 206 -13.55 12.73 -12.31
N THR A 207 -14.62 13.12 -11.62
CA THR A 207 -15.16 14.49 -11.71
C THR A 207 -14.30 15.46 -10.90
N ALA A 208 -13.89 15.05 -9.70
CA ALA A 208 -13.05 15.86 -8.82
C ALA A 208 -11.55 15.72 -9.09
N GLU A 209 -11.16 14.78 -9.95
CA GLU A 209 -9.78 14.35 -10.23
C GLU A 209 -8.97 14.02 -8.97
N ARG A 210 -9.58 13.27 -8.05
CA ARG A 210 -8.97 12.94 -6.75
C ARG A 210 -9.14 11.48 -6.39
N TYR A 211 -8.09 10.91 -5.80
CA TYR A 211 -8.18 9.66 -5.08
C TYR A 211 -8.97 9.82 -3.79
N VAL A 212 -9.72 8.79 -3.44
CA VAL A 212 -10.16 8.54 -2.07
C VAL A 212 -9.18 7.54 -1.47
N VAL A 213 -8.38 7.98 -0.50
CA VAL A 213 -7.30 7.19 0.11
C VAL A 213 -7.63 6.95 1.58
N ALA A 214 -7.68 5.68 1.98
CA ALA A 214 -7.77 5.30 3.38
C ALA A 214 -6.39 5.35 4.04
N LEU A 215 -6.32 5.95 5.23
CA LEU A 215 -5.12 5.98 6.08
C LEU A 215 -5.13 4.83 7.10
N ASP A 216 -6.33 4.51 7.58
CA ASP A 216 -6.60 3.45 8.53
C ASP A 216 -8.07 3.00 8.37
N ALA A 217 -8.62 2.30 9.37
CA ALA A 217 -9.98 1.79 9.33
C ALA A 217 -11.05 2.90 9.27
N MET A 218 -10.78 4.08 9.83
CA MET A 218 -11.78 5.12 10.07
C MET A 218 -11.48 6.42 9.31
N HIS A 219 -10.23 6.67 8.93
CA HIS A 219 -9.81 7.93 8.32
C HIS A 219 -9.53 7.76 6.82
N GLN A 220 -10.11 8.67 6.03
CA GLN A 220 -9.89 8.78 4.59
C GLN A 220 -9.54 10.22 4.21
N LEU A 221 -8.75 10.37 3.14
CA LEU A 221 -8.40 11.66 2.55
C LEU A 221 -8.74 11.68 1.06
N ARG A 222 -9.07 12.87 0.56
CA ARG A 222 -9.25 13.13 -0.87
C ARG A 222 -8.00 13.80 -1.44
N LEU A 223 -7.20 13.06 -2.19
CA LEU A 223 -5.87 13.48 -2.64
C LEU A 223 -5.83 13.70 -4.15
N LYS A 224 -5.14 14.76 -4.60
CA LYS A 224 -4.77 14.90 -6.01
C LYS A 224 -3.76 13.80 -6.36
N ARG A 225 -3.72 13.40 -7.64
CA ARG A 225 -2.72 12.43 -8.16
C ARG A 225 -1.29 12.79 -7.76
N ALA A 226 -0.93 14.08 -7.87
CA ALA A 226 0.39 14.60 -7.49
C ALA A 226 0.81 14.36 -6.02
N ASN A 227 -0.15 14.08 -5.13
CA ASN A 227 0.10 13.97 -3.68
C ASN A 227 0.15 12.52 -3.18
N PHE A 228 0.12 11.54 -4.09
CA PHE A 228 0.14 10.12 -3.74
C PHE A 228 1.11 9.37 -4.63
N ARG A 229 1.95 8.54 -4.02
CA ARG A 229 3.00 7.78 -4.72
C ARG A 229 2.87 6.27 -4.49
N ALA A 230 3.22 5.51 -5.53
CA ALA A 230 3.22 4.04 -5.51
C ALA A 230 4.24 3.45 -4.54
#